data_AF-A0A7R9DVC4-F1
#
_entry.id   AF-A0A7R9DVC4-F1
#
_cell.length_a   1.000
_cell.length_b   1.000
_cell.length_c   1.000
_cell.angle_alpha   90.00
_cell.angle_beta   90.00
_cell.angle_gamma   90.00
#
_symmetry.space_group_name_H-M   'P 1'
#
loop_
_entity.id
_entity.type
_entity.pdbx_description
1 polymer ?
#
loop_
_entity_poly.entity_id
_entity_poly.type
_entity_poly.pdbx_seq_one_letter_code
_entity_poly.pdbx_strand_id
1 'polypeptide(L)' 'CCCLFQDAVEGAQTTIYLAVSEEVEGVTGKYFADCKEATPSAAARDEGLAKKLWEKSEELVKLTPQERRL' A
#
# COMPACT_ATOMS: atom_id res chain seq x y z
N CYS A 1 0.50 -10.32 -16.24
CA CYS A 1 1.43 -11.30 -15.66
C CYS A 1 2.87 -10.85 -15.96
N CYS A 2 3.33 -9.75 -15.35
CA CYS A 2 4.65 -9.16 -15.65
C CYS A 2 5.60 -9.07 -14.44
N CYS A 3 5.17 -9.47 -13.23
CA CYS A 3 5.94 -9.21 -12.00
C CYS A 3 7.01 -10.27 -11.64
N LEU A 4 7.30 -11.27 -12.49
CA LEU A 4 8.16 -12.40 -12.09
C LEU A 4 9.64 -12.26 -12.46
N PHE A 5 10.06 -11.25 -13.24
CA PHE A 5 11.47 -11.07 -13.66
C PHE A 5 11.88 -9.59 -13.76
N GLN A 6 11.68 -8.81 -12.70
CA GLN A 6 12.28 -7.48 -12.59
C GLN A 6 13.55 -7.56 -11.76
N ASP A 7 14.59 -6.81 -12.14
CA ASP A 7 15.78 -6.67 -11.31
C ASP A 7 15.53 -5.69 -10.14
N ALA A 8 16.50 -5.60 -9.21
CA ALA A 8 16.35 -4.78 -8.02
C ALA A 8 16.16 -3.29 -8.35
N VAL A 9 16.74 -2.80 -9.45
CA VAL A 9 16.62 -1.40 -9.87
C VAL A 9 15.23 -1.15 -10.38
N GLU A 10 14.74 -2.00 -11.29
CA GLU A 10 13.39 -1.92 -11.87
C GLU A 10 12.29 -2.03 -10.80
N GLY A 11 12.41 -2.96 -9.86
CA GLY A 11 11.43 -3.14 -8.79
C GLY A 11 11.35 -1.98 -7.79
N ALA A 12 12.45 -1.26 -7.58
CA ALA A 12 12.51 -0.14 -6.63
C ALA A 12 11.96 1.18 -7.20
N GLN A 13 11.84 1.31 -8.53
CA GLN A 13 11.54 2.60 -9.18
C GLN A 13 10.25 3.24 -8.67
N THR A 14 9.16 2.48 -8.56
CA THR A 14 7.85 3.03 -8.15
C THR A 14 7.90 3.54 -6.71
N THR A 15 8.57 2.81 -5.81
CA THR A 15 8.73 3.23 -4.41
C THR A 15 9.59 4.48 -4.30
N ILE A 16 10.68 4.57 -5.06
CA ILE A 16 11.55 5.75 -5.07
C ILE A 16 10.77 6.96 -5.62
N TYR A 17 10.04 6.81 -6.73
CA TYR A 17 9.23 7.87 -7.32
C TYR A 17 8.23 8.45 -6.30
N LEU A 18 7.52 7.58 -5.57
CA LEU A 18 6.57 8.03 -4.53
C LEU A 18 7.22 8.68 -3.32
N ALA A 19 8.47 8.35 -3.01
CA ALA A 19 9.18 8.90 -1.86
C ALA A 19 9.78 10.28 -2.12
N VAL A 20 10.14 10.61 -3.37
CA VAL A 20 10.96 11.81 -3.68
C VAL A 20 10.42 12.72 -4.77
N SER A 21 9.43 12.29 -5.58
CA SER A 21 8.96 13.10 -6.69
C SER A 21 8.00 14.19 -6.22
N GLU A 22 8.28 15.45 -6.60
CA GLU A 22 7.40 16.60 -6.35
C GLU A 22 6.05 16.45 -7.09
N GLU A 23 6.00 15.67 -8.17
CA GLU A 23 4.77 15.45 -8.95
C GLU A 23 3.67 14.74 -8.15
N VAL A 24 4.03 13.99 -7.13
CA VAL A 24 3.11 13.24 -6.26
C VAL A 24 3.06 13.81 -4.84
N GLU A 25 3.64 14.99 -4.63
CA GLU A 25 3.58 15.67 -3.35
C GLU A 25 2.13 15.95 -2.96
N GLY A 26 1.72 15.50 -1.78
CA GLY A 26 0.35 15.64 -1.27
C GLY A 26 -0.68 14.65 -1.83
N VAL A 27 -0.30 13.77 -2.77
CA VAL A 27 -1.20 12.72 -3.28
C VAL A 27 -1.33 11.59 -2.26
N THR A 28 -2.57 11.29 -1.83
CA THR A 28 -2.86 10.22 -0.85
C THR A 28 -4.04 9.36 -1.31
N GLY A 29 -4.13 8.12 -0.80
CA GLY A 29 -5.23 7.20 -1.10
C GLY A 29 -5.21 6.60 -2.51
N LYS A 30 -4.10 6.72 -3.23
CA LYS A 30 -3.90 6.19 -4.59
C LYS A 30 -3.01 4.96 -4.58
N TYR A 31 -3.17 4.12 -5.60
CA TYR A 31 -2.33 2.95 -5.84
C TYR A 31 -1.53 3.18 -7.11
N PHE A 32 -0.23 2.89 -7.08
CA PHE A 32 0.68 3.08 -8.21
C PHE A 32 1.35 1.77 -8.60
N ALA A 33 1.54 1.58 -9.90
CA ALA A 33 2.34 0.52 -10.51
C ALA A 33 3.08 1.11 -11.71
N ASP A 34 4.34 0.72 -11.90
CA ASP A 34 5.21 1.23 -12.98
C ASP A 34 5.25 2.78 -13.03
N CYS A 35 5.39 3.41 -11.85
CA CYS A 35 5.37 4.87 -11.65
C CYS A 35 4.10 5.58 -12.16
N LYS A 36 2.97 4.88 -12.28
CA LYS A 36 1.68 5.44 -12.73
C LYS A 36 0.55 5.01 -11.83
N GLU A 37 -0.49 5.86 -11.73
CA GLU A 37 -1.73 5.48 -11.04
C GLU A 37 -2.34 4.24 -11.70
N ALA A 38 -2.66 3.24 -10.89
CA ALA A 38 -3.26 1.99 -11.32
C ALA A 38 -4.47 1.65 -10.44
N THR A 39 -5.40 0.88 -10.99
CA THR A 39 -6.55 0.40 -10.20
C THR A 39 -6.18 -0.90 -9.49
N PRO A 40 -6.25 -0.96 -8.16
CA PRO A 40 -5.97 -2.18 -7.42
C PRO A 40 -7.11 -3.20 -7.59
N SER A 41 -6.87 -4.43 -7.15
CA SER A 41 -7.85 -5.53 -7.25
C SER A 41 -9.18 -5.16 -6.58
N ALA A 42 -10.27 -5.83 -6.98
CA ALA A 42 -11.59 -5.58 -6.38
C ALA A 42 -11.61 -5.81 -4.86
N ALA A 43 -10.95 -6.87 -4.39
CA ALA A 43 -10.83 -7.16 -2.96
C ALA A 43 -10.04 -6.08 -2.20
N ALA A 44 -9.02 -5.48 -2.83
CA ALA A 44 -8.24 -4.40 -2.22
C ALA A 44 -9.03 -3.08 -2.10
N ARG A 45 -10.18 -2.96 -2.78
CA ARG A 45 -11.07 -1.80 -2.73
C ARG A 45 -12.28 -2.00 -1.81
N ASP A 46 -12.39 -3.16 -1.17
CA ASP A 46 -13.48 -3.47 -0.24
C ASP A 46 -13.13 -2.95 1.16
N GLU A 47 -13.76 -1.85 1.56
CA GLU A 47 -13.58 -1.23 2.88
C GLU A 47 -14.00 -2.15 4.03
N GLY A 48 -15.00 -3.01 3.81
CA GLY A 48 -15.46 -3.97 4.80
C GLY A 48 -14.45 -5.07 5.07
N LEU A 49 -13.80 -5.56 4.01
CA LEU A 49 -12.67 -6.49 4.12
C LEU A 49 -11.45 -5.82 4.75
N ALA A 50 -11.13 -4.59 4.37
CA ALA A 50 -10.03 -3.84 4.95
C ALA A 50 -10.19 -3.68 6.47
N LYS A 51 -11.39 -3.31 6.95
CA LYS A 51 -11.68 -3.18 8.38
C LYS A 51 -11.52 -4.50 9.13
N LYS A 52 -12.09 -5.59 8.59
CA LYS A 52 -11.97 -6.94 9.19
C LYS A 52 -10.51 -7.40 9.27
N LEU A 53 -9.72 -7.10 8.24
CA LEU A 53 -8.30 -7.44 8.19
C LEU A 53 -7.52 -6.68 9.26
N TRP A 54 -7.81 -5.38 9.44
CA TRP A 54 -7.19 -4.56 10.48
C TRP A 54 -7.48 -5.11 11.88
N GLU A 55 -8.76 -5.35 12.21
CA GLU A 55 -9.19 -5.91 13.49
C GLU A 55 -8.47 -7.25 13.79
N LYS A 56 -8.37 -8.14 12.80
CA LYS A 56 -7.66 -9.41 12.95
C LYS A 56 -6.16 -9.24 13.13
N SER A 57 -5.55 -8.29 12.43
CA SER A 57 -4.12 -8.00 12.56
C SER A 57 -3.80 -7.49 13.96
N GLU A 58 -4.64 -6.61 14.53
CA GLU A 58 -4.51 -6.12 15.90
C GLU A 58 -4.59 -7.26 16.94
N GLU A 59 -5.49 -8.23 16.74
CA GLU A 59 -5.57 -9.42 17.59
C GLU A 59 -4.30 -10.27 17.51
N LEU A 60 -3.75 -10.47 16.30
CA LEU A 60 -2.58 -11.31 16.07
C LEU A 60 -1.31 -10.76 16.73
N VAL A 61 -1.11 -9.45 16.64
CA VAL A 61 0.06 -8.78 17.27
C VAL A 61 -0.20 -8.37 18.72
N LYS A 62 -1.40 -8.65 19.26
CA LYS A 62 -1.84 -8.31 20.63
C LYS A 62 -1.71 -6.82 20.95
N LEU A 63 -2.04 -5.96 19.99
CA LEU A 63 -1.99 -4.51 20.13
C LEU A 63 -2.84 -4.05 21.32
N THR A 64 -2.20 -3.35 22.26
CA THR A 64 -2.87 -2.85 23.47
C THR A 64 -3.79 -1.67 23.13
N PRO A 65 -4.86 -1.42 23.91
CA PRO A 65 -5.77 -0.30 23.66
C PRO A 65 -5.11 1.08 23.66
N GLN A 66 -3.97 1.23 24.33
CA GLN A 66 -3.18 2.45 24.39
C GLN A 66 -2.46 2.73 23.06
N GLU A 67 -2.05 1.69 22.35
CA GLU A 67 -1.30 1.77 21.08
C GLU A 67 -2.22 1.96 19.86
N ARG A 68 -3.49 1.50 19.95
CA ARG A 68 -4.49 1.67 18.87
C ARG A 68 -4.97 3.11 18.66
N ARG A 69 -4.59 4.03 19.55
CA ARG A 69 -5.12 5.40 19.62
C ARG A 69 -4.14 6.46 19.11
N LEU A 70 -2.93 6.04 18.74
CA LEU A 70 -1.93 6.85 18.03
C LEU A 70 -2.31 6.94 16.55
#